data_AF-A0A2S9G9K1-F1
#
_entry.id   AF-A0A2S9G9K1-F1
#
_cell.length_a   1.000
_cell.length_b   1.000
_cell.length_c   1.000
_cell.angle_alpha   90.00
_cell.angle_beta   90.00
_cell.angle_gamma   90.00
#
_symmetry.space_group_name_H-M   'P 1'
#
loop_
_entity.id
_entity.type
_entity.pdbx_description
1 polymer ?
#
loop_
_entity_poly.entity_id
_entity_poly.type
_entity_poly.pdbx_seq_one_letter_code
_entity_poly.pdbx_strand_id
1 'polypeptide(L)'
;LNGHVSHWFDGLPISRPPLPGSRDADVCIIGAGYTGLWTAYYLKRADPSLRIVVLEARFAGFGASGRNGGWLSGLVPGDRDRMAR
;
A
#
# COMPACT_ATOMS: atom_id res chain seq x y z
N LEU A 1 2.02 14.69 -17.98
CA LEU A 1 2.59 13.33 -17.77
C LEU A 1 2.51 13.06 -16.27
N ASN A 2 1.71 12.08 -15.86
CA ASN A 2 1.34 11.84 -14.46
C ASN A 2 2.54 11.99 -13.50
N GLY A 3 2.44 12.96 -12.60
CA GLY A 3 3.54 13.50 -11.79
C GLY A 3 4.34 12.44 -11.05
N HIS A 4 5.60 12.76 -10.81
CA HIS A 4 6.57 11.91 -10.11
C HIS A 4 6.06 11.37 -8.76
N VAL A 5 5.13 12.09 -8.12
CA VAL A 5 4.50 11.72 -6.84
C VAL A 5 2.98 11.89 -6.90
N SER A 6 2.27 11.21 -6.00
CA SER A 6 0.82 11.31 -5.87
C SER A 6 0.41 12.68 -5.31
N HIS A 7 -0.80 13.15 -5.67
CA HIS A 7 -1.40 14.36 -5.10
C HIS A 7 -1.46 14.36 -3.56
N TRP A 8 -1.57 13.19 -2.93
CA TRP A 8 -1.70 13.06 -1.48
C TRP A 8 -0.37 13.15 -0.72
N PHE A 9 0.75 13.37 -1.41
CA PHE A 9 2.06 13.54 -0.78
C PHE A 9 2.44 15.02 -0.77
N ASP A 10 2.78 15.55 0.41
CA ASP A 10 3.32 16.91 0.58
C ASP A 10 4.69 17.11 -0.12
N GLY A 11 5.37 16.01 -0.44
CA GLY A 11 6.65 16.01 -1.15
C GLY A 11 7.11 14.59 -1.50
N LEU A 12 8.22 14.48 -2.22
CA LEU A 12 8.81 13.18 -2.50
C LEU A 12 9.28 12.52 -1.19
N PRO A 13 8.79 11.31 -0.86
CA PRO A 13 9.28 10.61 0.33
C PRO A 13 10.75 10.25 0.15
N ILE A 14 11.48 10.28 1.27
CA ILE A 14 12.89 9.92 1.30
C ILE A 14 13.04 8.45 0.92
N SER A 15 13.91 8.18 -0.06
CA SER A 15 14.24 6.81 -0.45
C SER A 15 14.85 6.08 0.73
N ARG A 16 14.29 4.90 1.06
CA ARG A 16 14.90 4.02 2.06
C ARG A 16 16.10 3.32 1.43
N PRO A 17 17.15 2.99 2.22
CA PRO A 17 18.23 2.14 1.73
C PRO A 17 17.67 0.80 1.20
N PRO A 18 18.28 0.22 0.16
CA PRO A 18 17.90 -1.11 -0.30
C PRO A 18 18.08 -2.13 0.82
N LEU A 19 17.40 -3.27 0.70
CA LEU A 19 17.61 -4.38 1.63
C LEU A 19 19.10 -4.80 1.54
N PRO A 20 19.85 -4.80 2.66
CA PRO A 20 21.32 -4.96 2.63
C PRO A 20 21.78 -6.38 2.27
N GLY A 21 20.85 -7.32 2.05
CA GLY A 21 21.12 -8.71 1.71
C GLY A 21 19.91 -9.58 2.05
N SER A 22 20.07 -10.90 1.93
CA SER A 22 19.04 -11.86 2.30
C SER A 22 18.61 -11.72 3.77
N ARG A 23 17.32 -11.93 4.02
CA ARG A 23 16.70 -11.84 5.35
C ARG A 23 15.70 -12.99 5.50
N ASP A 24 15.76 -13.68 6.63
CA ASP A 24 14.68 -14.59 7.01
C ASP A 24 13.48 -13.80 7.51
N ALA A 25 12.31 -14.24 7.11
CA ALA A 25 11.03 -13.71 7.54
C ALA A 25 10.06 -14.86 7.72
N ASP A 26 9.12 -14.70 8.63
CA ASP A 26 8.02 -15.66 8.77
C ASP A 26 6.98 -15.37 7.68
N VAL A 27 6.85 -14.10 7.28
CA VAL A 27 6.06 -13.67 6.12
C VAL A 27 6.80 -12.58 5.32
N CYS A 28 6.95 -12.79 4.01
CA CYS A 28 7.45 -11.80 3.07
C CYS A 28 6.30 -11.25 2.21
N ILE A 29 6.11 -9.93 2.21
CA ILE A 29 5.06 -9.22 1.47
C ILE A 29 5.72 -8.38 0.37
N ILE A 30 5.30 -8.59 -0.88
CA ILE A 30 5.79 -7.84 -2.03
C ILE A 30 4.78 -6.74 -2.39
N GLY A 31 5.21 -5.49 -2.26
CA GLY A 31 4.43 -4.28 -2.53
C GLY A 31 3.94 -3.58 -1.26
N ALA A 32 4.31 -2.31 -1.08
CA ALA A 32 3.89 -1.49 0.06
C ALA A 32 2.70 -0.58 -0.30
N GLY A 33 1.68 -1.15 -0.95
CA GLY A 33 0.37 -0.52 -1.16
C GLY A 33 -0.62 -0.85 -0.04
N TYR A 34 -1.89 -0.45 -0.19
CA TYR A 34 -2.94 -0.73 0.79
C TYR A 34 -3.04 -2.21 1.11
N THR A 35 -3.14 -3.08 0.10
CA THR A 35 -3.26 -4.53 0.32
C THR A 35 -2.09 -5.08 1.13
N GLY A 36 -0.84 -4.75 0.77
CA GLY A 36 0.34 -5.24 1.45
C GLY A 36 0.47 -4.71 2.89
N LEU A 37 0.24 -3.42 3.10
CA LEU A 37 0.34 -2.80 4.43
C LEU A 37 -0.80 -3.25 5.36
N TRP A 38 -2.03 -3.36 4.86
CA TRP A 38 -3.14 -3.92 5.63
C TRP A 38 -2.91 -5.39 5.98
N THR A 39 -2.36 -6.18 5.06
CA THR A 39 -1.96 -7.57 5.34
C THR A 39 -0.95 -7.61 6.48
N ALA A 40 0.13 -6.81 6.41
CA ALA A 40 1.13 -6.74 7.48
C ALA A 40 0.52 -6.33 8.83
N TYR A 41 -0.37 -5.33 8.82
CA TYR A 41 -1.08 -4.85 10.00
C TYR A 41 -1.94 -5.94 10.64
N TYR A 42 -2.80 -6.62 9.87
CA TYR A 42 -3.68 -7.64 10.40
C TYR A 42 -2.91 -8.88 10.86
N LEU A 43 -1.82 -9.26 10.17
CA LEU A 43 -0.93 -10.33 10.62
C LEU A 43 -0.29 -9.98 11.97
N LYS A 44 0.26 -8.76 12.12
CA LYS A 44 0.81 -8.31 13.41
C LYS A 44 -0.23 -8.22 14.52
N ARG A 45 -1.48 -7.91 14.20
CA ARG A 45 -2.57 -7.93 15.18
C ARG A 45 -2.96 -9.33 15.61
N ALA A 46 -2.95 -10.29 14.70
CA ALA A 46 -3.25 -11.69 14.99
C ALA A 46 -2.11 -12.36 15.77
N ASP A 47 -0.87 -12.10 15.37
CA ASP A 47 0.33 -12.59 16.03
C ASP A 47 1.46 -11.53 16.00
N PRO A 48 1.67 -10.84 17.14
CA PRO A 48 2.72 -9.84 17.26
C PRO A 48 4.15 -10.38 17.12
N SER A 49 4.35 -11.69 17.28
CA SER A 49 5.67 -12.32 17.23
C SER A 49 6.21 -12.48 15.81
N LEU A 50 5.33 -12.53 14.80
CA LEU A 50 5.72 -12.73 13.40
C LEU A 50 6.73 -11.71 12.90
N ARG A 51 7.86 -12.17 12.35
CA ARG A 51 8.83 -11.34 11.62
C ARG A 51 8.31 -11.13 10.21
N ILE A 52 7.76 -9.94 9.97
CA ILE A 52 7.21 -9.56 8.66
C ILE A 52 8.20 -8.66 7.93
N VAL A 53 8.51 -9.00 6.68
CA VAL A 53 9.30 -8.16 5.77
C VAL A 53 8.37 -7.66 4.65
N VAL A 54 8.31 -6.34 4.47
CA VAL A 54 7.60 -5.71 3.34
C VAL A 54 8.62 -5.13 2.38
N LEU A 55 8.61 -5.57 1.13
CA LEU A 55 9.51 -5.10 0.08
C LEU A 55 8.75 -4.23 -0.91
N GLU A 56 9.33 -3.07 -1.24
CA GLU A 56 8.78 -2.12 -2.21
C GLU A 56 9.90 -1.61 -3.10
N ALA A 57 9.67 -1.59 -4.40
CA ALA A 57 10.68 -1.18 -5.39
C ALA A 57 10.94 0.33 -5.38
N ARG A 58 9.95 1.12 -4.91
CA ARG A 58 10.03 2.59 -4.86
C ARG A 58 9.91 3.07 -3.41
N PHE A 59 8.73 3.56 -3.04
CA PHE A 59 8.42 4.00 -1.69
C PHE A 59 7.00 3.52 -1.32
N ALA A 60 6.70 3.43 -0.04
CA ALA A 60 5.39 2.99 0.43
C ALA A 60 4.28 3.90 -0.11
N GLY A 61 3.29 3.30 -0.77
CA GLY A 61 2.24 4.06 -1.46
C GLY A 61 2.63 4.57 -2.85
N PHE A 62 3.77 4.17 -3.45
CA PHE A 62 4.10 4.60 -4.81
C PHE A 62 3.03 4.18 -5.83
N GLY A 63 2.42 2.99 -5.70
CA GLY A 63 1.48 2.43 -6.69
C GLY A 63 0.08 3.06 -6.71
N ALA A 64 -0.91 2.28 -7.15
CA ALA A 64 -2.31 2.71 -7.25
C ALA A 64 -2.86 3.22 -5.91
N SER A 65 -2.43 2.62 -4.79
CA SER A 65 -2.85 3.04 -3.45
C SER A 65 -2.46 4.47 -3.10
N GLY A 66 -1.35 5.01 -3.63
CA GLY A 66 -1.05 6.43 -3.49
C GLY A 66 -1.71 7.27 -4.56
N ARG A 67 -1.88 6.81 -5.80
CA ARG A 67 -2.43 7.61 -6.92
C ARG A 67 -3.94 7.50 -7.10
N ASN A 68 -4.67 7.21 -6.03
CA ASN A 68 -6.12 7.09 -6.07
C ASN A 68 -6.81 8.46 -5.99
N GLY A 69 -8.07 8.55 -6.41
CA GLY A 69 -8.85 9.81 -6.38
C GLY A 69 -9.46 10.16 -5.02
N GLY A 70 -9.14 9.42 -3.95
CA GLY A 70 -9.70 9.60 -2.61
C GLY A 70 -11.11 9.05 -2.43
N TRP A 71 -11.69 8.42 -3.46
CA TRP A 71 -13.05 7.87 -3.38
C TRP A 71 -13.06 6.52 -2.69
N LEU A 72 -13.80 6.43 -1.58
CA LEU A 72 -14.19 5.19 -0.93
C LEU A 72 -15.70 4.99 -1.06
N SER A 73 -16.13 3.83 -1.57
CA SER A 73 -17.54 3.49 -1.70
C SER A 73 -17.76 2.03 -1.31
N GLY A 74 -18.85 1.77 -0.58
CA GLY A 74 -19.36 0.42 -0.34
C GLY A 74 -20.28 -0.08 -1.44
N LEU A 75 -20.52 0.73 -2.48
CA LEU A 75 -21.37 0.37 -3.62
C LEU A 75 -20.57 -0.42 -4.65
N VAL A 76 -21.26 -1.30 -5.37
CA VAL A 76 -20.70 -1.96 -6.54
C VAL A 76 -20.40 -0.90 -7.61
N PRO A 77 -19.19 -0.85 -8.19
CA PRO A 77 -18.88 0.07 -9.27
C PRO A 77 -19.86 -0.09 -10.43
N GLY A 78 -20.54 0.99 -10.82
CA GLY A 78 -21.46 1.00 -11.95
C GLY A 78 -22.91 0.61 -11.64
N ASP A 79 -23.28 0.39 -10.38
CA ASP A 79 -24.69 0.23 -9.96
C ASP A 79 -25.46 1.56 -10.14
N ARG A 80 -26.04 1.74 -11.33
CA ARG A 80 -26.73 2.98 -11.72
C ARG A 80 -27.97 3.23 -10.88
N ASP A 81 -28.72 2.19 -10.51
CA ASP A 81 -29.98 2.33 -9.78
C ASP A 81 -29.77 2.87 -8.36
N ARG A 82 -28.63 2.53 -7.75
CA ARG A 82 -28.21 3.08 -6.45
C ARG A 82 -27.46 4.41 -6.56
N MET A 83 -26.77 4.68 -7.66
CA MET A 83 -25.96 5.91 -7.84
C MET A 83 -26.75 7.10 -8.41
N ALA A 84 -27.85 6.87 -9.13
CA ALA A 84 -28.64 7.92 -9.78
C ALA A 84 -29.80 8.46 -8.93
N ARG A 85 -29.92 8.01 -7.68
CA ARG A 85 -30.84 8.57 -6.69
C ARG A 85 -30.14 9.65 -5.88
#